data_AF-A0A7C7Q5A1-F1
#
_entry.id   AF-A0A7C7Q5A1-F1
#
_cell.length_a   1.000
_cell.length_b   1.000
_cell.length_c   1.000
_cell.angle_alpha   90.00
_cell.angle_beta   90.00
_cell.angle_gamma   90.00
#
_symmetry.space_group_name_H-M   'P 1'
#
loop_
_entity.id
_entity.type
_entity.pdbx_description
1 polymer ?
#
loop_
_entity_poly.entity_id
_entity_poly.type
_entity_poly.pdbx_seq_one_letter_code
_entity_poly.pdbx_strand_id
1 'polypeptide(L)'
;MMTAMLALTLNAFLDPSGLVRDLRADGNLLANEVRFHIAAPQWNGTWGMTGDTRTSRVTGRKLSPSGMIVTGEFNGGPKLLWQVEMRRKGDGIVYACRVKSARGIVPAGAVLIRVLVPNRIAIGRRVMCIFPHLVEERKFPTALERNYVLWRHSGFLALLWEGEGNKFLCIRPLKGVRYFQLQDNRRFKGDTFEAQFYADSALRDDRWVEIAVEFEAMDEANAMAMVKTVREAERSIATALHSSDRLRIHSVSVVTKEPRAFRKLEIRIDLSGTWNNPFDPNQIDVVAEIAPPRGRAYRIPAFFYVPFER
;
A
#
# COMPACT_ATOMS: atom_id res chain seq x y z
N MET A 1 -28.49 24.42 -1.50
CA MET A 1 -28.98 23.14 -0.94
C MET A 1 -28.01 22.05 -1.36
N MET A 2 -27.16 21.56 -0.45
CA MET A 2 -26.42 20.31 -0.70
C MET A 2 -27.43 19.17 -0.58
N THR A 3 -27.77 18.53 -1.69
CA THR A 3 -28.55 17.29 -1.69
C THR A 3 -27.76 16.29 -0.84
N ALA A 4 -28.34 15.82 0.26
CA ALA A 4 -27.74 14.77 1.06
C ALA A 4 -27.56 13.55 0.16
N MET A 5 -26.31 13.24 -0.22
CA MET A 5 -25.99 12.05 -0.98
C MET A 5 -26.28 10.85 -0.09
N LEU A 6 -27.20 9.99 -0.51
CA LEU A 6 -27.52 8.76 0.20
C LEU A 6 -26.29 7.84 0.14
N ALA A 7 -25.78 7.49 1.31
CA ALA A 7 -24.71 6.51 1.44
C ALA A 7 -25.20 5.14 0.95
N LEU A 8 -24.32 4.40 0.29
CA LEU A 8 -24.65 3.08 -0.24
C LEU A 8 -24.48 2.02 0.84
N THR A 9 -25.54 1.28 1.13
CA THR A 9 -25.49 0.18 2.09
C THR A 9 -24.69 -0.98 1.51
N LEU A 10 -23.53 -1.28 2.10
CA LEU A 10 -22.75 -2.45 1.76
C LEU A 10 -23.44 -3.72 2.32
N ASN A 11 -23.53 -4.79 1.56
CA ASN A 11 -24.12 -6.06 1.96
C ASN A 11 -23.06 -7.15 1.95
N ALA A 12 -23.00 -7.91 3.04
CA ALA A 12 -22.05 -9.00 3.23
C ALA A 12 -22.61 -10.03 4.21
N PHE A 13 -22.17 -11.28 4.06
CA PHE A 13 -22.45 -12.34 5.00
C PHE A 13 -21.14 -13.04 5.39
N LEU A 14 -20.88 -13.13 6.69
CA LEU A 14 -19.76 -13.88 7.24
C LEU A 14 -20.21 -15.34 7.41
N ASP A 15 -19.65 -16.24 6.63
CA ASP A 15 -19.96 -17.66 6.75
C ASP A 15 -19.19 -18.30 7.93
N PRO A 16 -19.57 -19.51 8.37
CA PRO A 16 -18.97 -20.09 9.57
C PRO A 16 -17.50 -20.51 9.45
N SER A 17 -16.91 -20.42 8.25
CA SER A 17 -15.47 -20.50 8.05
C SER A 17 -14.81 -19.12 8.17
N GLY A 18 -15.53 -18.08 8.60
CA GLY A 18 -15.00 -16.71 8.61
C GLY A 18 -14.77 -16.14 7.21
N LEU A 19 -15.37 -16.71 6.17
CA LEU A 19 -15.29 -16.20 4.80
C LEU A 19 -16.47 -15.28 4.53
N VAL A 20 -16.20 -14.09 3.98
CA VAL A 20 -17.22 -13.30 3.30
C VAL A 20 -17.14 -13.60 1.82
N ARG A 21 -18.19 -14.24 1.29
CA ARG A 21 -18.21 -14.66 -0.12
C ARG A 21 -18.28 -13.49 -1.08
N ASP A 22 -19.21 -12.59 -0.81
CA ASP A 22 -19.50 -11.43 -1.66
C ASP A 22 -19.61 -10.16 -0.79
N LEU A 23 -19.01 -9.09 -1.28
CA LEU A 23 -19.28 -7.71 -0.85
C LEU A 23 -20.05 -7.01 -1.97
N ARG A 24 -21.30 -6.63 -1.71
CA ARG A 24 -22.21 -6.05 -2.71
C ARG A 24 -22.79 -4.71 -2.28
N ALA A 25 -23.03 -3.81 -3.23
CA ALA A 25 -23.80 -2.58 -3.00
C ALA A 25 -24.83 -2.41 -4.12
N ASP A 26 -26.09 -2.17 -3.78
CA ASP A 26 -27.21 -2.12 -4.74
C ASP A 26 -27.25 -3.33 -5.70
N GLY A 27 -26.93 -4.52 -5.18
CA GLY A 27 -26.82 -5.76 -5.97
C GLY A 27 -25.51 -5.93 -6.77
N ASN A 28 -24.74 -4.87 -6.98
CA ASN A 28 -23.46 -4.89 -7.72
C ASN A 28 -22.35 -5.54 -6.90
N LEU A 29 -21.60 -6.47 -7.50
CA LEU A 29 -20.44 -7.09 -6.85
C LEU A 29 -19.24 -6.14 -6.87
N LEU A 30 -18.68 -5.88 -5.69
CA LEU A 30 -17.52 -5.00 -5.52
C LEU A 30 -16.24 -5.78 -5.19
N ALA A 31 -16.39 -6.87 -4.44
CA ALA A 31 -15.31 -7.78 -4.09
C ALA A 31 -15.88 -9.15 -3.73
N ASN A 32 -15.07 -10.18 -3.85
CA ASN A 32 -15.38 -11.53 -3.40
C ASN A 32 -14.28 -12.09 -2.51
N GLU A 33 -14.62 -13.16 -1.79
CA GLU A 33 -13.73 -13.92 -0.93
C GLU A 33 -12.87 -13.08 0.04
N VAL A 34 -13.52 -12.22 0.84
CA VAL A 34 -12.79 -11.57 1.95
C VAL A 34 -12.54 -12.57 3.06
N ARG A 35 -11.26 -12.73 3.42
CA ARG A 35 -10.87 -13.76 4.38
C ARG A 35 -9.55 -13.52 5.07
N PHE A 36 -9.41 -14.14 6.23
CA PHE A 36 -8.18 -14.18 7.00
C PHE A 36 -7.28 -15.35 6.58
N HIS A 37 -5.97 -15.10 6.47
CA HIS A 37 -4.97 -16.08 6.03
C HIS A 37 -3.72 -16.01 6.91
N ILE A 38 -3.08 -17.18 7.07
CA ILE A 38 -1.77 -17.31 7.71
C ILE A 38 -0.87 -18.11 6.79
N ALA A 39 0.25 -17.51 6.40
CA ALA A 39 1.24 -18.16 5.56
C ALA A 39 2.34 -18.81 6.41
N ALA A 40 2.79 -19.99 6.00
CA ALA A 40 3.93 -20.66 6.62
C ALA A 40 5.23 -19.83 6.49
N PRO A 41 6.24 -20.06 7.35
CA PRO A 41 7.58 -19.52 7.14
C PRO A 41 8.09 -19.78 5.71
N GLN A 42 8.85 -18.84 5.16
CA GLN A 42 9.40 -18.92 3.80
C GLN A 42 8.36 -18.95 2.67
N TRP A 43 7.11 -18.53 2.95
CA TRP A 43 6.10 -18.38 1.92
C TRP A 43 6.58 -17.49 0.77
N ASN A 44 6.56 -18.05 -0.44
CA ASN A 44 7.03 -17.42 -1.66
C ASN A 44 5.88 -16.85 -2.53
N GLY A 45 4.68 -16.71 -1.97
CA GLY A 45 3.48 -16.28 -2.69
C GLY A 45 2.60 -17.42 -3.21
N THR A 46 3.04 -18.69 -3.12
CA THR A 46 2.21 -19.84 -3.52
C THR A 46 1.24 -20.27 -2.42
N TRP A 47 -0.04 -20.45 -2.78
CA TRP A 47 -1.11 -20.75 -1.82
C TRP A 47 -1.10 -22.18 -1.26
N GLY A 48 -0.28 -23.07 -1.83
CA GLY A 48 -0.07 -24.41 -1.26
C GLY A 48 0.63 -24.42 0.11
N MET A 49 1.27 -23.30 0.49
CA MET A 49 1.98 -23.14 1.77
C MET A 49 1.21 -22.25 2.76
N THR A 50 -0.08 -22.01 2.52
CA THR A 50 -0.92 -21.17 3.40
C THR A 50 -1.95 -22.01 4.12
N GLY A 51 -2.07 -21.80 5.43
CA GLY A 51 -3.25 -22.22 6.16
C GLY A 51 -4.33 -21.18 5.96
N ASP A 52 -5.58 -21.62 5.79
CA ASP A 52 -6.71 -20.72 5.77
C ASP A 52 -7.87 -21.22 6.65
N THR A 53 -8.87 -20.38 6.81
CA THR A 53 -10.02 -20.71 7.65
C THR A 53 -10.92 -21.84 7.10
N ARG A 54 -10.81 -22.23 5.82
CA ARG A 54 -11.50 -23.38 5.20
C ARG A 54 -10.77 -24.69 5.50
N THR A 55 -9.44 -24.65 5.60
CA THR A 55 -8.63 -25.84 5.96
C THR A 55 -8.49 -26.03 7.48
N SER A 56 -9.11 -25.15 8.26
CA SER A 56 -9.09 -25.18 9.73
C SER A 56 -10.24 -26.00 10.31
N ARG A 57 -10.01 -26.66 11.44
CA ARG A 57 -11.08 -27.22 12.27
C ARG A 57 -11.73 -26.09 13.04
N VAL A 58 -12.99 -25.77 12.75
CA VAL A 58 -13.78 -24.83 13.55
C VAL A 58 -14.11 -25.50 14.88
N THR A 59 -13.66 -24.91 15.99
CA THR A 59 -13.80 -25.44 17.36
C THR A 59 -14.85 -24.71 18.18
N GLY A 60 -15.30 -23.54 17.74
CA GLY A 60 -16.35 -22.79 18.40
C GLY A 60 -16.99 -21.75 17.49
N ARG A 61 -18.26 -21.48 17.75
CA ARG A 61 -19.01 -20.38 17.15
C ARG A 61 -19.73 -19.64 18.26
N LYS A 62 -19.57 -18.32 18.30
CA LYS A 62 -20.35 -17.46 19.19
C LYS A 62 -20.91 -16.33 18.36
N LEU A 63 -22.23 -16.22 18.34
CA LEU A 63 -22.89 -15.00 17.90
C LEU A 63 -22.64 -13.94 18.98
N SER A 64 -22.08 -12.81 18.59
CA SER A 64 -22.02 -11.60 19.40
C SER A 64 -23.00 -10.57 18.81
N PRO A 65 -23.44 -9.58 19.61
CA PRO A 65 -24.19 -8.43 19.09
C PRO A 65 -23.43 -7.68 17.97
N SER A 66 -22.11 -7.86 17.93
CA SER A 66 -21.21 -7.26 16.95
C SER A 66 -20.87 -8.17 15.78
N GLY A 67 -21.34 -9.42 15.69
CA GLY A 67 -21.02 -10.30 14.57
C GLY A 67 -20.95 -11.79 14.94
N MET A 68 -20.25 -12.57 14.11
CA MET A 68 -19.96 -13.96 14.41
C MET A 68 -18.48 -14.11 14.74
N ILE A 69 -18.22 -14.68 15.92
CA ILE A 69 -16.90 -15.12 16.35
C ILE A 69 -16.76 -16.57 15.95
N VAL A 70 -15.83 -16.83 15.02
CA VAL A 70 -15.43 -18.19 14.65
C VAL A 70 -14.06 -18.46 15.24
N THR A 71 -13.94 -19.52 16.03
CA THR A 71 -12.67 -20.00 16.58
C THR A 71 -12.29 -21.31 15.92
N GLY A 72 -11.01 -21.49 15.59
CA GLY A 72 -10.53 -22.76 15.05
C GLY A 72 -9.07 -23.06 15.32
N GLU A 73 -8.66 -24.28 14.99
CA GLU A 73 -7.28 -24.75 14.93
C GLU A 73 -6.90 -25.01 13.46
N PHE A 74 -5.71 -24.59 13.04
CA PHE A 74 -5.20 -24.95 11.70
C PHE A 74 -4.77 -26.41 11.68
N ASN A 75 -5.16 -27.16 10.63
CA ASN A 75 -4.78 -28.56 10.47
C ASN A 75 -3.34 -28.67 9.93
N GLY A 76 -2.59 -29.69 10.38
CA GLY A 76 -1.27 -30.05 9.81
C GLY A 76 -0.09 -29.17 10.22
N GLY A 77 -0.21 -28.36 11.27
CA GLY A 77 0.84 -27.46 11.76
C GLY A 77 0.71 -27.13 13.26
N PRO A 78 1.47 -26.13 13.77
CA PRO A 78 1.34 -25.69 15.15
C PRO A 78 -0.09 -25.20 15.43
N LYS A 79 -0.60 -25.53 16.62
CA LYS A 79 -1.95 -25.13 17.03
C LYS A 79 -2.01 -23.60 17.17
N LEU A 80 -2.79 -22.96 16.32
CA LEU A 80 -3.09 -21.53 16.40
C LEU A 80 -4.54 -21.34 16.79
N LEU A 81 -4.79 -20.35 17.65
CA LEU A 81 -6.13 -19.89 17.99
C LEU A 81 -6.41 -18.64 17.18
N TRP A 82 -7.47 -18.65 16.40
CA TRP A 82 -7.88 -17.49 15.62
C TRP A 82 -9.33 -17.10 15.92
N GLN A 83 -9.66 -15.84 15.68
CA GLN A 83 -11.00 -15.30 15.73
C GLN A 83 -11.20 -14.32 14.58
N VAL A 84 -12.31 -14.47 13.88
CA VAL A 84 -12.82 -13.50 12.90
C VAL A 84 -14.09 -12.87 13.44
N GLU A 85 -14.30 -11.58 13.20
CA GLU A 85 -15.50 -10.82 13.53
C GLU A 85 -15.85 -9.90 12.35
N MET A 86 -17.13 -9.81 12.02
CA MET A 86 -17.65 -8.86 11.04
C MET A 86 -18.76 -8.03 11.69
N ARG A 87 -18.60 -6.71 11.73
CA ARG A 87 -19.51 -5.78 12.39
C ARG A 87 -19.90 -4.61 11.48
N ARG A 88 -21.12 -4.09 11.66
CA ARG A 88 -21.58 -2.87 10.99
C ARG A 88 -20.92 -1.63 11.59
N LYS A 89 -20.63 -0.64 10.75
CA LYS A 89 -20.18 0.70 11.16
C LYS A 89 -20.76 1.73 10.19
N GLY A 90 -21.87 2.38 10.57
CA GLY A 90 -22.70 3.13 9.63
C GLY A 90 -23.14 2.23 8.47
N ASP A 91 -22.99 2.73 7.24
CA ASP A 91 -23.30 1.99 6.01
C ASP A 91 -22.18 1.03 5.57
N GLY A 92 -21.03 1.09 6.27
CA GLY A 92 -19.87 0.23 6.06
C GLY A 92 -19.85 -1.03 6.92
N ILE A 93 -18.79 -1.81 6.72
CA ILE A 93 -18.52 -3.08 7.40
C ILE A 93 -17.08 -3.12 7.87
N VAL A 94 -16.85 -3.47 9.13
CA VAL A 94 -15.52 -3.77 9.64
C VAL A 94 -15.32 -5.28 9.69
N TYR A 95 -14.25 -5.75 9.05
CA TYR A 95 -13.80 -7.14 9.12
C TYR A 95 -12.51 -7.18 9.95
N ALA A 96 -12.61 -7.79 11.13
CA ALA A 96 -11.54 -7.84 12.11
C ALA A 96 -11.14 -9.28 12.38
N CYS A 97 -9.85 -9.51 12.56
CA CYS A 97 -9.28 -10.81 12.85
C CYS A 97 -8.25 -10.69 13.95
N ARG A 98 -8.13 -11.75 14.74
CA ARG A 98 -7.02 -11.91 15.67
C ARG A 98 -6.55 -13.34 15.69
N VAL A 99 -5.25 -13.53 15.83
CA VAL A 99 -4.62 -14.83 15.95
C VAL A 99 -3.54 -14.84 17.00
N LYS A 100 -3.36 -15.97 17.69
CA LYS A 100 -2.21 -16.23 18.54
C LYS A 100 -1.81 -17.70 18.48
N SER A 101 -0.61 -18.02 18.98
CA SER A 101 -0.24 -19.42 19.20
C SER A 101 -1.06 -20.01 20.35
N ALA A 102 -1.41 -21.29 20.28
CA ALA A 102 -1.96 -22.00 21.44
C ALA A 102 -0.87 -22.32 22.47
N ARG A 103 0.39 -22.44 22.04
CA ARG A 103 1.53 -22.75 22.90
C ARG A 103 2.85 -22.25 22.30
N GLY A 104 3.64 -21.53 23.08
CA GLY A 104 4.96 -21.06 22.69
C GLY A 104 4.95 -20.11 21.50
N ILE A 105 6.10 -19.98 20.85
CA ILE A 105 6.32 -19.09 19.71
C ILE A 105 6.20 -19.88 18.41
N VAL A 106 5.39 -19.38 17.50
CA VAL A 106 5.21 -19.95 16.16
C VAL A 106 5.63 -18.91 15.12
N PRO A 107 6.69 -19.15 14.34
CA PRO A 107 7.00 -18.28 13.23
C PRO A 107 5.93 -18.43 12.14
N ALA A 108 5.32 -17.33 11.72
CA ALA A 108 4.51 -17.29 10.50
C ALA A 108 5.24 -16.44 9.45
N GLY A 109 5.10 -16.83 8.18
CA GLY A 109 5.60 -16.02 7.06
C GLY A 109 4.74 -14.78 6.83
N ALA A 110 3.43 -14.89 7.06
CA ALA A 110 2.52 -13.75 7.02
C ALA A 110 1.24 -14.01 7.82
N VAL A 111 0.65 -12.93 8.32
CA VAL A 111 -0.72 -12.86 8.86
C VAL A 111 -1.42 -11.76 8.07
N LEU A 112 -2.50 -12.08 7.36
CA LEU A 112 -3.09 -11.12 6.43
C LEU A 112 -4.60 -11.28 6.24
N ILE A 113 -5.25 -10.21 5.77
CA ILE A 113 -6.60 -10.23 5.20
C ILE A 113 -6.48 -10.17 3.69
N ARG A 114 -7.17 -11.05 2.98
CA ARG A 114 -7.28 -11.07 1.52
C ARG A 114 -8.62 -10.51 1.10
N VAL A 115 -8.62 -9.75 0.01
CA VAL A 115 -9.82 -9.25 -0.65
C VAL A 115 -9.61 -9.50 -2.14
N LEU A 116 -10.47 -10.33 -2.74
CA LEU A 116 -10.40 -10.62 -4.17
C LEU A 116 -11.40 -9.76 -4.94
N VAL A 117 -11.09 -9.50 -6.20
CA VAL A 117 -12.04 -8.97 -7.17
C VAL A 117 -11.91 -9.77 -8.48
N PRO A 118 -13.00 -10.32 -9.03
CA PRO A 118 -12.94 -11.08 -10.28
C PRO A 118 -12.44 -10.23 -11.45
N ASN A 119 -11.65 -10.84 -12.34
CA ASN A 119 -11.15 -10.15 -13.53
C ASN A 119 -12.27 -9.60 -14.42
N ARG A 120 -13.37 -10.37 -14.56
CA ARG A 120 -14.58 -9.93 -15.30
C ARG A 120 -15.18 -8.61 -14.80
N ILE A 121 -14.85 -8.22 -13.57
CA ILE A 121 -15.29 -6.98 -12.94
C ILE A 121 -14.18 -5.94 -13.04
N ALA A 122 -12.95 -6.29 -12.64
CA ALA A 122 -11.88 -5.32 -12.41
C ALA A 122 -11.16 -4.87 -13.68
N ILE A 123 -10.99 -5.73 -14.69
CA ILE A 123 -10.14 -5.44 -15.85
C ILE A 123 -10.50 -4.09 -16.50
N GLY A 124 -9.49 -3.23 -16.69
CA GLY A 124 -9.64 -1.91 -17.31
C GLY A 124 -10.31 -0.86 -16.44
N ARG A 125 -10.82 -1.21 -15.25
CA ARG A 125 -11.44 -0.28 -14.31
C ARG A 125 -10.43 0.37 -13.38
N ARG A 126 -10.82 1.47 -12.75
CA ARG A 126 -9.95 2.28 -11.89
C ARG A 126 -9.61 1.56 -10.58
N VAL A 127 -8.38 1.75 -10.14
CA VAL A 127 -7.91 1.45 -8.80
C VAL A 127 -7.02 2.60 -8.34
N MET A 128 -7.23 3.06 -7.10
CA MET A 128 -6.61 4.24 -6.53
C MET A 128 -6.11 3.94 -5.13
N CYS A 129 -4.88 4.35 -4.82
CA CYS A 129 -4.34 4.32 -3.47
C CYS A 129 -4.27 5.75 -2.93
N ILE A 130 -4.91 5.98 -1.79
CA ILE A 130 -4.99 7.29 -1.14
C ILE A 130 -3.98 7.34 -0.02
N PHE A 131 -3.12 8.35 -0.05
CA PHE A 131 -2.20 8.74 1.03
C PHE A 131 -2.62 10.09 1.61
N PRO A 132 -2.01 10.57 2.71
CA PRO A 132 -2.36 11.87 3.29
C PRO A 132 -2.31 13.04 2.29
N HIS A 133 -1.35 13.03 1.37
CA HIS A 133 -1.08 14.14 0.45
C HIS A 133 -0.76 13.66 -0.97
N LEU A 134 -1.22 12.47 -1.33
CA LEU A 134 -0.97 11.89 -2.65
C LEU A 134 -2.10 10.93 -3.01
N VAL A 135 -2.52 10.96 -4.27
CA VAL A 135 -3.38 9.92 -4.85
C VAL A 135 -2.63 9.25 -5.99
N GLU A 136 -2.33 7.97 -5.82
CA GLU A 136 -1.89 7.15 -6.94
C GLU A 136 -3.12 6.53 -7.62
N GLU A 137 -3.21 6.65 -8.94
CA GLU A 137 -4.33 6.16 -9.73
C GLU A 137 -3.83 5.35 -10.92
N ARG A 138 -4.42 4.18 -11.15
CA ARG A 138 -4.19 3.38 -12.35
C ARG A 138 -5.45 2.63 -12.76
N LYS A 139 -5.38 1.92 -13.87
CA LYS A 139 -6.37 0.90 -14.25
C LYS A 139 -5.82 -0.49 -13.92
N PHE A 140 -6.71 -1.42 -13.58
CA PHE A 140 -6.35 -2.83 -13.56
C PHE A 140 -5.93 -3.27 -14.96
N PRO A 141 -4.79 -3.96 -15.11
CA PRO A 141 -4.23 -4.25 -16.41
C PRO A 141 -5.08 -5.26 -17.19
N THR A 142 -5.24 -5.02 -18.49
CA THR A 142 -6.01 -5.91 -19.38
C THR A 142 -5.26 -7.21 -19.67
N ALA A 143 -3.93 -7.18 -19.68
CA ALA A 143 -3.05 -8.34 -19.82
C ALA A 143 -2.14 -8.49 -18.60
N LEU A 144 -1.66 -9.71 -18.34
CA LEU A 144 -0.70 -9.96 -17.26
C LEU A 144 0.62 -9.23 -17.55
N GLU A 145 0.96 -8.26 -16.71
CA GLU A 145 2.22 -7.54 -16.78
C GLU A 145 3.39 -8.42 -16.30
N ARG A 146 4.63 -8.09 -16.72
CA ARG A 146 5.84 -8.80 -16.24
C ARG A 146 5.94 -8.77 -14.71
N ASN A 147 5.61 -7.62 -14.11
CA ASN A 147 5.45 -7.49 -12.68
C ASN A 147 3.97 -7.66 -12.33
N TYR A 148 3.63 -8.77 -11.69
CA TYR A 148 2.28 -9.08 -11.27
C TYR A 148 1.90 -8.38 -9.95
N VAL A 149 2.87 -7.88 -9.19
CA VAL A 149 2.63 -7.03 -8.02
C VAL A 149 2.44 -5.61 -8.52
N LEU A 150 1.19 -5.16 -8.51
CA LEU A 150 0.79 -3.87 -9.03
C LEU A 150 1.20 -2.74 -8.09
N TRP A 151 1.03 -2.95 -6.79
CA TRP A 151 1.36 -2.00 -5.75
C TRP A 151 1.77 -2.71 -4.46
N ARG A 152 2.65 -2.06 -3.69
CA ARG A 152 2.97 -2.43 -2.32
C ARG A 152 3.32 -1.19 -1.52
N HIS A 153 2.44 -0.79 -0.60
CA HIS A 153 2.63 0.44 0.17
C HIS A 153 2.28 0.27 1.65
N SER A 154 2.98 1.01 2.48
CA SER A 154 2.61 1.33 3.87
C SER A 154 2.07 2.76 3.96
N GLY A 155 1.45 3.12 5.08
CA GLY A 155 1.03 4.51 5.35
C GLY A 155 -0.11 5.05 4.47
N PHE A 156 -0.82 4.17 3.76
CA PHE A 156 -2.00 4.52 2.98
C PHE A 156 -3.22 4.76 3.90
N LEU A 157 -4.11 5.66 3.49
CA LEU A 157 -5.38 5.96 4.15
C LEU A 157 -6.53 5.09 3.63
N ALA A 158 -6.52 4.79 2.33
CA ALA A 158 -7.54 3.95 1.70
C ALA A 158 -7.05 3.36 0.38
N LEU A 159 -7.54 2.17 0.04
CA LEU A 159 -7.51 1.61 -1.30
C LEU A 159 -8.93 1.69 -1.87
N LEU A 160 -9.10 2.35 -3.01
CA LEU A 160 -10.35 2.39 -3.73
C LEU A 160 -10.23 1.58 -5.01
N TRP A 161 -11.23 0.76 -5.33
CA TRP A 161 -11.35 0.25 -6.69
C TRP A 161 -12.78 0.26 -7.19
N GLU A 162 -12.92 0.39 -8.49
CA GLU A 162 -14.18 0.44 -9.21
C GLU A 162 -14.70 -0.97 -9.49
N GLY A 163 -15.83 -1.30 -8.89
CA GLY A 163 -16.60 -2.53 -9.06
C GLY A 163 -17.73 -2.39 -10.10
N GLU A 164 -18.69 -3.34 -10.08
CA GLU A 164 -19.87 -3.29 -10.97
C GLU A 164 -20.71 -2.02 -10.75
N GLY A 165 -21.37 -1.54 -11.82
CA GLY A 165 -22.30 -0.42 -11.74
C GLY A 165 -21.69 0.95 -11.41
N ASN A 166 -20.41 1.18 -11.74
CA ASN A 166 -19.64 2.39 -11.39
C ASN A 166 -19.64 2.69 -9.88
N LYS A 167 -19.73 1.62 -9.07
CA LYS A 167 -19.63 1.67 -7.63
C LYS A 167 -18.20 1.40 -7.21
N PHE A 168 -17.74 2.05 -6.16
CA PHE A 168 -16.41 1.90 -5.61
C PHE A 168 -16.45 1.14 -4.29
N LEU A 169 -15.49 0.23 -4.11
CA LEU A 169 -15.16 -0.28 -2.79
C LEU A 169 -14.03 0.56 -2.22
N CYS A 170 -14.28 1.22 -1.10
CA CYS A 170 -13.25 1.86 -0.30
C CYS A 170 -12.83 0.93 0.84
N ILE A 171 -11.54 0.60 0.91
CA ILE A 171 -10.95 -0.27 1.92
C ILE A 171 -9.99 0.57 2.77
N ARG A 172 -10.31 0.76 4.05
CA ARG A 172 -9.46 1.51 4.97
C ARG A 172 -8.73 0.57 5.93
N PRO A 173 -7.41 0.74 6.14
CA PRO A 173 -6.73 0.05 7.20
C PRO A 173 -7.23 0.58 8.54
N LEU A 174 -7.52 -0.33 9.47
CA LEU A 174 -7.82 0.03 10.86
C LEU A 174 -6.66 -0.42 11.74
N LYS A 175 -6.86 -1.51 12.49
CA LYS A 175 -5.90 -1.99 13.48
C LYS A 175 -4.90 -2.93 12.82
N GLY A 176 -3.62 -2.79 13.15
CA GLY A 176 -2.57 -3.77 12.88
C GLY A 176 -2.14 -3.96 11.43
N VAL A 177 -2.73 -3.24 10.47
CA VAL A 177 -2.28 -3.26 9.07
C VAL A 177 -0.96 -2.49 8.95
N ARG A 178 0.12 -3.19 8.58
CA ARG A 178 1.46 -2.61 8.39
C ARG A 178 1.66 -2.06 6.98
N TYR A 179 1.17 -2.80 5.99
CA TYR A 179 1.20 -2.45 4.57
C TYR A 179 0.14 -3.27 3.83
N PHE A 180 -0.13 -2.90 2.58
CA PHE A 180 -0.88 -3.75 1.66
C PHE A 180 -0.06 -4.10 0.42
N GLN A 181 -0.47 -5.15 -0.27
CA GLN A 181 0.00 -5.51 -1.61
C GLN A 181 -1.22 -5.72 -2.51
N LEU A 182 -1.24 -5.07 -3.67
CA LEU A 182 -2.20 -5.33 -4.75
C LEU A 182 -1.50 -6.13 -5.83
N GLN A 183 -2.09 -7.24 -6.26
CA GLN A 183 -1.48 -8.12 -7.25
C GLN A 183 -2.50 -8.71 -8.24
N ASP A 184 -1.98 -9.15 -9.38
CA ASP A 184 -2.68 -9.87 -10.43
C ASP A 184 -2.49 -11.39 -10.25
N ASN A 185 -3.56 -12.10 -9.87
CA ASN A 185 -3.48 -13.53 -9.63
C ASN A 185 -3.44 -14.38 -10.91
N ARG A 186 -3.56 -13.79 -12.11
CA ARG A 186 -3.31 -14.53 -13.37
C ARG A 186 -1.91 -15.11 -13.42
N ARG A 187 -0.94 -14.49 -12.72
CA ARG A 187 0.41 -15.06 -12.50
C ARG A 187 0.38 -16.46 -11.91
N PHE A 188 -0.63 -16.74 -11.08
CA PHE A 188 -0.85 -18.01 -10.38
C PHE A 188 -2.01 -18.81 -10.96
N LYS A 189 -2.40 -18.55 -12.23
CA LYS A 189 -3.55 -19.15 -12.90
C LYS A 189 -4.91 -18.87 -12.22
N GLY A 190 -5.00 -17.82 -11.40
CA GLY A 190 -6.25 -17.33 -10.85
C GLY A 190 -6.93 -16.33 -11.79
N ASP A 191 -8.26 -16.17 -11.65
CA ASP A 191 -9.05 -15.22 -12.44
C ASP A 191 -9.49 -13.99 -11.61
N THR A 192 -8.58 -13.50 -10.76
CA THR A 192 -8.83 -12.37 -9.86
C THR A 192 -7.65 -11.42 -9.78
N PHE A 193 -7.93 -10.18 -9.36
CA PHE A 193 -6.95 -9.36 -8.66
C PHE A 193 -7.15 -9.53 -7.15
N GLU A 194 -6.10 -9.24 -6.41
CA GLU A 194 -6.07 -9.46 -4.97
C GLU A 194 -5.38 -8.32 -4.23
N ALA A 195 -6.06 -7.78 -3.22
CA ALA A 195 -5.43 -6.99 -2.18
C ALA A 195 -5.17 -7.83 -0.93
N GLN A 196 -3.92 -7.81 -0.46
CA GLN A 196 -3.45 -8.45 0.75
C GLN A 196 -3.07 -7.37 1.77
N PHE A 197 -3.70 -7.37 2.94
CA PHE A 197 -3.41 -6.45 4.03
C PHE A 197 -2.63 -7.22 5.10
N TYR A 198 -1.38 -6.81 5.37
CA TYR A 198 -0.45 -7.56 6.21
C TYR A 198 -0.37 -7.03 7.63
N ALA A 199 -0.25 -7.93 8.61
CA ALA A 199 0.01 -7.63 10.02
C ALA A 199 1.42 -8.05 10.46
N ASP A 200 1.70 -7.96 11.76
CA ASP A 200 2.84 -8.66 12.37
C ASP A 200 2.66 -10.18 12.22
N SER A 201 3.74 -10.91 12.00
CA SER A 201 3.72 -12.36 11.77
C SER A 201 4.35 -13.17 12.91
N ALA A 202 4.84 -12.51 13.96
CA ALA A 202 5.39 -13.19 15.13
C ALA A 202 4.28 -13.61 16.09
N LEU A 203 3.79 -14.85 15.92
CA LEU A 203 2.74 -15.43 16.76
C LEU A 203 3.32 -15.99 18.06
N ARG A 204 2.71 -15.63 19.18
CA ARG A 204 3.08 -16.09 20.53
C ARG A 204 1.80 -16.46 21.28
N ASP A 205 1.92 -17.19 22.39
CA ASP A 205 0.77 -17.63 23.20
C ASP A 205 0.27 -16.57 24.21
N ASP A 206 1.16 -15.65 24.58
CA ASP A 206 0.94 -14.53 25.48
C ASP A 206 0.29 -13.29 24.83
N ARG A 207 0.27 -13.20 23.50
CA ARG A 207 -0.25 -12.02 22.79
C ARG A 207 -1.05 -12.37 21.54
N TRP A 208 -2.10 -11.59 21.29
CA TRP A 208 -2.84 -11.61 20.04
C TRP A 208 -2.18 -10.71 19.00
N VAL A 209 -1.96 -11.22 17.80
CA VAL A 209 -1.82 -10.39 16.60
C VAL A 209 -3.23 -10.06 16.13
N GLU A 210 -3.50 -8.77 15.93
CA GLU A 210 -4.80 -8.28 15.49
C GLU A 210 -4.64 -7.56 14.14
N ILE A 211 -5.61 -7.75 13.25
CA ILE A 211 -5.69 -7.05 11.97
C ILE A 211 -7.15 -6.73 11.65
N ALA A 212 -7.42 -5.51 11.20
CA ALA A 212 -8.76 -5.10 10.80
C ALA A 212 -8.73 -4.14 9.62
N VAL A 213 -9.73 -4.28 8.75
CA VAL A 213 -10.02 -3.35 7.65
C VAL A 213 -11.49 -2.95 7.70
N GLU A 214 -11.78 -1.75 7.22
CA GLU A 214 -13.12 -1.24 7.01
C GLU A 214 -13.43 -1.21 5.52
N PHE A 215 -14.64 -1.62 5.17
CA PHE A 215 -15.20 -1.59 3.83
C PHE A 215 -16.35 -0.61 3.79
N GLU A 216 -16.35 0.26 2.79
CA GLU A 216 -17.43 1.20 2.50
C GLU A 216 -17.72 1.17 1.00
N ALA A 217 -19.00 1.15 0.64
CA ALA A 217 -19.42 1.32 -0.75
C ALA A 217 -19.62 2.80 -1.04
N MET A 218 -19.11 3.26 -2.18
CA MET A 218 -19.25 4.64 -2.64
C MET A 218 -19.80 4.64 -4.07
N ASP A 219 -20.58 5.66 -4.41
CA ASP A 219 -20.77 6.00 -5.82
C ASP A 219 -19.53 6.74 -6.36
N GLU A 220 -19.50 6.96 -7.67
CA GLU A 220 -18.40 7.68 -8.31
C GLU A 220 -18.23 9.10 -7.75
N ALA A 221 -19.34 9.81 -7.50
CA ALA A 221 -19.27 11.19 -7.02
C ALA A 221 -18.62 11.28 -5.63
N ASN A 222 -18.95 10.39 -4.69
CA ASN A 222 -18.32 10.33 -3.37
C ASN A 222 -16.85 9.89 -3.45
N ALA A 223 -16.54 8.88 -4.28
CA ALA A 223 -15.16 8.43 -4.48
C ALA A 223 -14.28 9.57 -5.04
N MET A 224 -14.79 10.30 -6.03
CA MET A 224 -14.07 11.43 -6.65
C MET A 224 -13.99 12.64 -5.71
N ALA A 225 -15.00 12.88 -4.86
CA ALA A 225 -14.92 13.92 -3.83
C ALA A 225 -13.79 13.62 -2.82
N MET A 226 -13.63 12.36 -2.41
CA MET A 226 -12.52 11.94 -1.55
C MET A 226 -11.16 12.18 -2.22
N VAL A 227 -11.01 11.78 -3.49
CA VAL A 227 -9.78 11.99 -4.29
C VAL A 227 -9.47 13.48 -4.44
N LYS A 228 -10.50 14.30 -4.72
CA LYS A 228 -10.37 15.75 -4.89
C LYS A 228 -9.83 16.40 -3.62
N THR A 229 -10.39 16.07 -2.46
CA THR A 229 -9.94 16.61 -1.16
C THR A 229 -8.45 16.35 -0.92
N VAL A 230 -7.97 15.14 -1.23
CA VAL A 230 -6.55 14.78 -1.05
C VAL A 230 -5.66 15.54 -2.03
N ARG A 231 -6.07 15.65 -3.30
CA ARG A 231 -5.32 16.42 -4.33
C ARG A 231 -5.29 17.91 -4.02
N GLU A 232 -6.32 18.47 -3.39
CA GLU A 232 -6.32 19.85 -2.93
C GLU A 232 -5.38 20.06 -1.74
N ALA A 233 -5.33 19.11 -0.79
CA ALA A 233 -4.36 19.12 0.29
C ALA A 233 -2.91 18.95 -0.20
N GLU A 234 -2.68 18.13 -1.23
CA GLU A 234 -1.38 18.03 -1.90
C GLU A 234 -0.94 19.37 -2.48
N ARG A 235 -1.85 20.06 -3.20
CA ARG A 235 -1.56 21.39 -3.78
C ARG A 235 -1.33 22.47 -2.74
N SER A 236 -1.98 22.39 -1.57
CA SER A 236 -1.74 23.37 -0.50
C SER A 236 -0.40 23.17 0.20
N ILE A 237 0.16 21.95 0.14
CA ILE A 237 1.52 21.64 0.61
C ILE A 237 2.57 21.93 -0.47
N ALA A 238 2.19 21.81 -1.75
CA ALA A 238 3.03 22.19 -2.87
C ALA A 238 3.32 23.70 -2.82
N THR A 239 4.43 24.05 -2.19
CA THR A 239 4.95 25.42 -2.20
C THR A 239 5.29 25.76 -3.65
N ALA A 240 4.68 26.82 -4.19
CA ALA A 240 5.05 27.34 -5.50
C ALA A 240 6.54 27.74 -5.45
N LEU A 241 7.38 26.93 -6.10
CA LEU A 241 8.81 27.15 -6.14
C LEU A 241 9.09 28.26 -7.16
N HIS A 242 9.32 29.47 -6.69
CA HIS A 242 9.70 30.61 -7.52
C HIS A 242 11.23 30.73 -7.62
N SER A 243 11.76 30.86 -8.83
CA SER A 243 13.12 31.32 -9.09
C SER A 243 13.01 32.70 -9.77
N SER A 244 13.41 33.76 -9.09
CA SER A 244 13.41 35.14 -9.62
C SER A 244 14.76 35.54 -10.22
N ASP A 245 15.87 34.97 -9.71
CA ASP A 245 17.22 35.27 -10.16
C ASP A 245 17.86 34.11 -10.93
N ARG A 246 18.43 34.45 -12.10
CA ARG A 246 19.17 33.50 -12.95
C ARG A 246 20.39 32.95 -12.23
N LEU A 247 20.62 31.63 -12.38
CA LEU A 247 21.83 30.95 -11.95
C LEU A 247 23.09 31.60 -12.57
N ARG A 248 24.07 31.95 -11.74
CA ARG A 248 25.36 32.54 -12.14
C ARG A 248 26.49 31.84 -11.43
N ILE A 249 27.55 31.53 -12.17
CA ILE A 249 28.83 31.08 -11.59
C ILE A 249 29.71 32.32 -11.39
N HIS A 250 30.16 32.55 -10.17
CA HIS A 250 31.06 33.66 -9.82
C HIS A 250 32.51 33.27 -9.93
N SER A 251 32.87 32.14 -9.33
CA SER A 251 34.24 31.66 -9.32
C SER A 251 34.29 30.14 -9.26
N VAL A 252 35.39 29.59 -9.75
CA VAL A 252 35.70 28.17 -9.69
C VAL A 252 37.10 28.06 -9.10
N SER A 253 37.26 27.27 -8.03
CA SER A 253 38.54 27.10 -7.35
C SER A 253 38.81 25.63 -7.06
N VAL A 254 40.07 25.22 -7.24
CA VAL A 254 40.51 23.89 -6.83
C VAL A 254 40.84 23.93 -5.35
N VAL A 255 40.12 23.16 -4.55
CA VAL A 255 40.31 23.08 -3.10
C VAL A 255 41.50 22.18 -2.76
N THR A 256 41.75 21.16 -3.58
CA THR A 256 42.87 20.23 -3.41
C THR A 256 44.21 20.86 -3.84
N LYS A 257 45.07 21.20 -2.87
CA LYS A 257 46.38 21.86 -3.14
C LYS A 257 47.37 21.00 -3.92
N GLU A 258 47.40 19.69 -3.67
CA GLU A 258 48.31 18.74 -4.34
C GLU A 258 47.53 17.54 -4.89
N PRO A 259 46.89 17.68 -6.07
CA PRO A 259 46.15 16.57 -6.66
C PRO A 259 47.11 15.44 -7.06
N ARG A 260 46.82 14.22 -6.61
CA ARG A 260 47.59 13.01 -6.96
C ARG A 260 46.70 12.03 -7.71
N ALA A 261 47.32 11.20 -8.56
CA ALA A 261 46.62 10.15 -9.28
C ALA A 261 45.85 9.24 -8.29
N PHE A 262 44.61 8.88 -8.65
CA PHE A 262 43.70 8.05 -7.85
C PHE A 262 43.36 8.63 -6.46
N ARG A 263 43.53 9.93 -6.24
CA ARG A 263 43.07 10.65 -5.04
C ARG A 263 41.95 11.63 -5.37
N LYS A 264 41.18 12.03 -4.35
CA LYS A 264 40.06 12.97 -4.50
C LYS A 264 40.58 14.34 -4.95
N LEU A 265 40.08 14.82 -6.08
CA LEU A 265 40.13 16.21 -6.51
C LEU A 265 38.82 16.88 -6.12
N GLU A 266 38.88 17.97 -5.36
CA GLU A 266 37.72 18.75 -4.97
C GLU A 266 37.79 20.13 -5.63
N ILE A 267 36.72 20.48 -6.33
CA ILE A 267 36.53 21.76 -7.00
C ILE A 267 35.33 22.43 -6.33
N ARG A 268 35.52 23.67 -5.89
CA ARG A 268 34.47 24.51 -5.34
C ARG A 268 34.01 25.48 -6.41
N ILE A 269 32.70 25.53 -6.61
CA ILE A 269 32.04 26.47 -7.51
C ILE A 269 31.25 27.43 -6.62
N ASP A 270 31.60 28.70 -6.69
CA ASP A 270 30.82 29.77 -6.08
C ASP A 270 29.72 30.16 -7.07
N LEU A 271 28.46 30.01 -6.64
CA LEU A 271 27.29 30.20 -7.48
C LEU A 271 26.23 31.02 -6.74
N SER A 272 25.51 31.85 -7.49
CA SER A 272 24.34 32.57 -7.00
C SER A 272 23.14 32.34 -7.89
N GLY A 273 21.98 32.61 -7.32
CA GLY A 273 20.67 32.42 -7.92
C GLY A 273 19.65 32.24 -6.82
N THR A 274 18.39 32.23 -7.20
CA THR A 274 17.31 31.84 -6.29
C THR A 274 16.80 30.47 -6.70
N TRP A 275 16.81 29.54 -5.76
CA TRP A 275 16.26 28.21 -5.91
C TRP A 275 15.53 27.88 -4.62
N ASN A 276 14.52 27.03 -4.73
CA ASN A 276 13.74 26.62 -3.55
C ASN A 276 14.26 25.31 -2.99
N ASN A 277 14.81 24.46 -3.85
CA ASN A 277 15.48 23.23 -3.46
C ASN A 277 16.85 23.15 -4.15
N PRO A 278 17.96 23.34 -3.42
CA PRO A 278 19.30 23.25 -4.01
C PRO A 278 19.71 21.84 -4.44
N PHE A 279 18.90 20.82 -4.12
CA PHE A 279 19.14 19.43 -4.45
C PHE A 279 18.29 18.94 -5.64
N ASP A 280 17.42 19.77 -6.20
CA ASP A 280 16.63 19.44 -7.39
C ASP A 280 17.46 19.71 -8.66
N PRO A 281 17.81 18.67 -9.45
CA PRO A 281 18.61 18.85 -10.67
C PRO A 281 17.90 19.66 -11.75
N ASN A 282 16.57 19.84 -11.67
CA ASN A 282 15.86 20.73 -12.59
C ASN A 282 16.01 22.21 -12.21
N GLN A 283 16.51 22.52 -11.01
CA GLN A 283 16.74 23.88 -10.52
C GLN A 283 18.23 24.23 -10.48
N ILE A 284 19.09 23.30 -10.05
CA ILE A 284 20.55 23.47 -10.08
C ILE A 284 21.17 22.29 -10.84
N ASP A 285 21.40 22.48 -12.14
CA ASP A 285 22.14 21.55 -13.00
C ASP A 285 23.57 22.06 -13.24
N VAL A 286 24.48 21.72 -12.33
CA VAL A 286 25.89 22.06 -12.46
C VAL A 286 26.68 20.78 -12.75
N VAL A 287 27.28 20.72 -13.94
CA VAL A 287 28.10 19.60 -14.38
C VAL A 287 29.51 20.09 -14.67
N ALA A 288 30.52 19.40 -14.12
CA ALA A 288 31.92 19.62 -14.46
C ALA A 288 32.32 18.69 -15.60
N GLU A 289 32.91 19.25 -16.66
CA GLU A 289 33.61 18.49 -17.69
C GLU A 289 35.12 18.54 -17.41
N ILE A 290 35.73 17.37 -17.18
CA ILE A 290 37.15 17.25 -16.84
C ILE A 290 37.88 16.54 -17.98
N ALA A 291 38.77 17.24 -18.66
CA ALA A 291 39.62 16.69 -19.71
C ALA A 291 41.01 16.35 -19.16
N PRO A 292 41.38 15.06 -19.02
CA PRO A 292 42.74 14.68 -18.62
C PRO A 292 43.75 14.93 -19.76
N PRO A 293 45.06 15.08 -19.47
CA PRO A 293 46.09 15.27 -20.50
C PRO A 293 46.17 14.14 -21.53
N ARG A 294 45.74 12.92 -21.16
CA ARG A 294 45.55 11.78 -22.06
C ARG A 294 44.28 11.04 -21.65
N GLY A 295 43.44 10.68 -22.61
CA GLY A 295 42.25 9.86 -22.40
C GLY A 295 40.93 10.60 -22.64
N ARG A 296 39.84 10.00 -22.17
CA ARG A 296 38.47 10.46 -22.38
C ARG A 296 38.11 11.53 -21.34
N ALA A 297 37.39 12.57 -21.77
CA ALA A 297 36.81 13.55 -20.85
C ALA A 297 35.73 12.91 -19.96
N TYR A 298 35.66 13.39 -18.72
CA TYR A 298 34.67 12.95 -17.72
C TYR A 298 33.60 14.02 -17.56
N ARG A 299 32.34 13.61 -17.43
CA ARG A 299 31.22 14.47 -17.02
C ARG A 299 30.80 14.07 -15.61
N ILE A 300 30.90 15.00 -14.66
CA ILE A 300 30.66 14.75 -13.24
C ILE A 300 29.62 15.76 -12.75
N PRO A 301 28.45 15.32 -12.25
CA PRO A 301 27.48 16.23 -11.63
C PRO A 301 28.04 16.77 -10.31
N ALA A 302 27.86 18.07 -10.08
CA ALA A 302 28.16 18.69 -8.80
C ALA A 302 27.03 18.40 -7.79
N PHE A 303 27.31 18.65 -6.52
CA PHE A 303 26.31 18.60 -5.45
C PHE A 303 26.38 19.88 -4.62
N PHE A 304 25.25 20.27 -4.05
CA PHE A 304 25.19 21.41 -3.13
C PHE A 304 25.72 21.00 -1.75
N TYR A 305 26.62 21.82 -1.19
CA TYR A 305 27.26 21.56 0.10
C TYR A 305 27.04 22.74 1.05
N VAL A 306 26.51 22.46 2.24
CA VAL A 306 26.43 23.40 3.36
C VAL A 306 27.34 22.87 4.47
N PRO A 307 28.27 23.69 5.01
CA PRO A 307 29.06 23.28 6.15
C PRO A 307 28.14 22.99 7.34
N PHE A 308 28.34 21.85 8.00
CA PHE A 308 27.62 21.51 9.21
C PHE A 308 28.29 22.23 10.39
N GLU A 309 27.61 23.21 10.98
CA GLU A 309 27.97 23.72 12.31
C GLU A 309 27.33 22.81 13.37
N ARG A 310 28.08 22.49 14.43
CA ARG A 310 27.61 21.68 15.56
C ARG A 310 27.25 22.57 16.73
#